data_AF-A0A836FCJ4-F1
#
_entry.id   AF-A0A836FCJ4-F1
#
_cell.length_a   1.000
_cell.length_b   1.000
_cell.length_c   1.000
_cell.angle_alpha   90.00
_cell.angle_beta   90.00
_cell.angle_gamma   90.00
#
_symmetry.space_group_name_H-M   'P 1'
#
loop_
_entity.id
_entity.type
_entity.pdbx_description
1 polymer ?
#
loop_
_entity_poly.entity_id
_entity_poly.type
_entity_poly.pdbx_seq_one_letter_code
_entity_poly.pdbx_strand_id
1 'polypeptide(L)'
;MMLFLLITLASIHSGWSQRDSSMDINLARNAVHTIPLGSEVTFHWRVDLMNKQVIAEVHFVGNDSSWFAIGFSDYGELKPADYCVLWSDWHQQIHFQDSWADVDGKLHLDTQQDCDSFAWRRRGNITKFTFSRKFDTCDEHDYIIERGTTHLVWLRGRGPLSSLAGLEISDAKASGMSRTELHRVSHKKPKFPANAWQLELLAHRVQVPKKETTYWCRVHKLPSALRQKHHILQFGPAIQAGNEHLVHHMEIFHCAGPVDLEVPMYDGPCDGADRPEKTQICKKVLAAWAMGADAFIYPEEAGLAIGGADFNPHVMLEVHYNNPELHQGAIDSSGIRFILTKTLRKYDAGVIELGLEYTDKMAIPPQQEAFMLSGHCITECTGVGLPQSGIRIFGSQLHTHLTGTKVITRHIRNGEELPPMNYDNHYSTHFQEIRLLPKPVVILPGDSLITTCTYNTMKRDNVTLGGFAISDEMCVNYIHYYPNAQLEVCKSAISDDALKTYFRYMREWESQGTSTEKGISANYKSIEWTKVRVEALHDLYEAAPLGMQCNSSDGSRLPGLWNNIAATPVRLPLSPPIRDCLGTSIQQEISVQM
;
A
#
# COMPACT_ATOMS: atom_id res chain seq x y z
N MET A 1 72.41 30.13 -19.28
CA MET A 1 72.27 29.36 -18.03
C MET A 1 70.92 28.69 -18.06
N MET A 2 70.75 27.53 -18.70
CA MET A 2 71.07 26.19 -18.15
C MET A 2 70.68 26.05 -16.67
N LEU A 3 69.57 25.36 -16.39
CA LEU A 3 69.62 24.05 -15.73
C LEU A 3 68.32 23.26 -15.94
N PHE A 4 68.48 22.02 -16.39
CA PHE A 4 67.50 20.94 -16.51
C PHE A 4 67.28 20.24 -15.16
N LEU A 5 66.11 19.63 -14.93
CA LEU A 5 66.02 18.19 -14.61
C LEU A 5 64.59 17.63 -14.80
N LEU A 6 64.54 16.46 -15.42
CA LEU A 6 63.38 15.58 -15.66
C LEU A 6 62.79 15.00 -14.37
N ILE A 7 61.53 14.54 -14.41
CA ILE A 7 61.12 13.19 -13.95
C ILE A 7 59.83 12.72 -14.68
N THR A 8 60.02 11.60 -15.37
CA THR A 8 59.16 10.57 -15.99
C THR A 8 57.63 10.56 -15.81
N LEU A 9 56.94 10.46 -16.96
CA LEU A 9 55.62 9.85 -17.13
C LEU A 9 55.72 8.33 -16.97
N ALA A 10 54.92 7.76 -16.07
CA ALA A 10 54.61 6.33 -16.04
C ALA A 10 53.08 6.16 -16.12
N SER A 11 52.62 5.80 -17.32
CA SER A 11 51.29 5.29 -17.60
C SER A 11 51.14 3.90 -16.98
N ILE A 12 50.25 3.76 -15.99
CA ILE A 12 49.77 2.46 -15.50
C ILE A 12 48.28 2.35 -15.87
N HIS A 13 47.98 1.40 -16.75
CA HIS A 13 46.65 0.91 -17.00
C HIS A 13 46.05 0.33 -15.72
N SER A 14 44.97 0.93 -15.21
CA SER A 14 44.02 0.24 -14.32
C SER A 14 42.78 -0.13 -15.12
N GLY A 15 42.90 -1.21 -15.89
CA GLY A 15 41.72 -2.03 -16.18
C GLY A 15 41.35 -2.73 -14.88
N TRP A 16 40.20 -2.38 -14.29
CA TRP A 16 39.35 -3.16 -13.38
C TRP A 16 38.33 -2.22 -12.72
N SER A 17 37.11 -2.18 -13.27
CA SER A 17 35.83 -2.06 -12.52
C SER A 17 34.66 -1.90 -13.50
N GLN A 18 34.48 -2.87 -14.39
CA GLN A 18 33.24 -3.02 -15.18
C GLN A 18 32.57 -4.39 -15.02
N ARG A 19 33.16 -5.31 -14.23
CA ARG A 19 32.57 -6.63 -13.97
C ARG A 19 31.66 -6.68 -12.74
N ASP A 20 31.82 -5.76 -11.78
CA ASP A 20 31.04 -5.78 -10.54
C ASP A 20 29.64 -5.16 -10.69
N SER A 21 29.46 -4.21 -11.61
CA SER A 21 28.14 -3.62 -11.89
C SER A 21 27.20 -4.57 -12.64
N SER A 22 27.73 -5.50 -13.46
CA SER A 22 26.92 -6.44 -14.23
C SER A 22 26.43 -7.64 -13.41
N MET A 23 27.21 -8.11 -12.43
CA MET A 23 26.79 -9.22 -11.55
C MET A 23 25.74 -8.75 -10.53
N ASP A 24 25.88 -7.53 -10.00
CA ASP A 24 24.99 -7.00 -8.97
C ASP A 24 23.63 -6.52 -9.51
N ILE A 25 23.56 -5.99 -10.73
CA ILE A 25 22.27 -5.69 -11.39
C ILE A 25 21.51 -7.00 -11.68
N ASN A 26 22.22 -8.10 -11.93
CA ASN A 26 21.59 -9.42 -12.16
C ASN A 26 21.03 -10.06 -10.89
N LEU A 27 21.54 -9.73 -9.69
CA LEU A 27 21.03 -10.25 -8.42
C LEU A 27 19.68 -9.61 -8.02
N ALA A 28 19.50 -8.30 -8.24
CA ALA A 28 18.21 -7.65 -8.04
C ALA A 28 17.17 -8.05 -9.13
N ARG A 29 17.62 -8.41 -10.33
CA ARG A 29 16.76 -8.88 -11.44
C ARG A 29 16.16 -10.28 -11.24
N ASN A 30 16.64 -11.05 -10.27
CA ASN A 30 16.24 -12.44 -10.04
C ASN A 30 15.56 -12.65 -8.67
N ALA A 31 15.11 -11.58 -8.01
CA ALA A 31 14.32 -11.73 -6.79
C ALA A 31 13.02 -12.47 -7.11
N VAL A 32 12.84 -13.62 -6.48
CA VAL A 32 11.59 -14.39 -6.55
C VAL A 32 10.79 -14.07 -5.31
N HIS A 33 9.62 -13.48 -5.53
CA HIS A 33 8.65 -13.18 -4.49
C HIS A 33 7.69 -14.37 -4.36
N THR A 34 7.05 -14.49 -3.20
CA THR A 34 6.18 -15.64 -2.89
C THR A 34 5.02 -15.19 -2.00
N ILE A 35 3.84 -15.73 -2.27
CA ILE A 35 2.65 -15.55 -1.45
C ILE A 35 1.86 -16.87 -1.37
N PRO A 36 1.46 -17.33 -0.18
CA PRO A 36 0.49 -18.41 -0.06
C PRO A 36 -0.88 -17.90 -0.51
N LEU A 37 -1.55 -18.63 -1.40
CA LEU A 37 -2.93 -18.32 -1.82
C LEU A 37 -3.98 -19.05 -0.96
N GLY A 38 -3.52 -20.02 -0.17
CA GLY A 38 -4.28 -20.84 0.76
C GLY A 38 -3.37 -21.89 1.37
N SER A 39 -3.90 -22.85 2.12
CA SER A 39 -3.11 -23.93 2.73
C SER A 39 -2.50 -24.90 1.71
N GLU A 40 -3.07 -24.99 0.49
CA GLU A 40 -2.69 -25.97 -0.55
C GLU A 40 -2.09 -25.34 -1.82
N VAL A 41 -1.92 -24.02 -1.85
CA VAL A 41 -1.54 -23.29 -3.06
C VAL A 41 -0.54 -22.17 -2.74
N THR A 42 0.54 -22.12 -3.52
CA THR A 42 1.56 -21.07 -3.43
C THR A 42 1.81 -20.45 -4.79
N PHE A 43 1.86 -19.11 -4.82
CA PHE A 43 2.18 -18.32 -6.00
C PHE A 43 3.56 -17.69 -5.84
N HIS A 44 4.42 -17.91 -6.83
CA HIS A 44 5.75 -17.33 -6.92
C HIS A 44 5.83 -16.44 -8.16
N TRP A 45 6.51 -15.30 -8.07
CA TRP A 45 6.70 -14.46 -9.25
C TRP A 45 8.01 -13.69 -9.21
N ARG A 46 8.44 -13.25 -10.40
CA ARG A 46 9.49 -12.25 -10.59
C ARG A 46 9.04 -11.23 -11.62
N VAL A 47 9.62 -10.04 -11.54
CA VAL A 47 9.25 -8.89 -12.38
C VAL A 47 10.35 -8.64 -13.41
N ASP A 48 9.98 -8.63 -14.69
CA ASP A 48 10.87 -8.22 -15.77
C ASP A 48 10.46 -6.82 -16.28
N LEU A 49 11.06 -5.79 -15.67
CA LEU A 49 10.80 -4.39 -16.01
C LEU A 49 11.29 -4.02 -17.43
N MET A 50 12.23 -4.78 -18.01
CA MET A 50 12.74 -4.50 -19.36
C MET A 50 11.73 -4.92 -20.42
N ASN A 51 11.14 -6.11 -20.24
CA ASN A 51 10.12 -6.64 -21.13
C ASN A 51 8.69 -6.28 -20.68
N LYS A 52 8.54 -5.49 -19.61
CA LYS A 52 7.25 -5.07 -19.01
C LYS A 52 6.31 -6.26 -18.74
N GLN A 53 6.81 -7.29 -18.06
CA GLN A 53 6.04 -8.52 -17.81
C GLN A 53 6.30 -9.12 -16.42
N VAL A 54 5.33 -9.89 -15.93
CA VAL A 54 5.46 -10.77 -14.76
C VAL A 54 5.74 -12.19 -15.26
N ILE A 55 6.63 -12.90 -14.56
CA ILE A 55 6.88 -14.32 -14.79
C ILE A 55 6.51 -15.06 -13.51
N ALA A 56 5.50 -15.92 -13.60
CA ALA A 56 4.87 -16.57 -12.46
C ALA A 56 5.08 -18.09 -12.47
N GLU A 57 5.11 -18.67 -11.28
CA GLU A 57 5.10 -20.10 -11.05
C GLU A 57 4.08 -20.41 -9.94
N VAL A 58 3.15 -21.32 -10.22
CA VAL A 58 2.11 -21.74 -9.27
C VAL A 58 2.35 -23.17 -8.86
N HIS A 59 2.33 -23.43 -7.56
CA HIS A 59 2.34 -24.79 -7.00
C HIS A 59 0.98 -25.02 -6.36
N PHE A 60 0.26 -26.05 -6.81
CA PHE A 60 -1.00 -26.43 -6.17
C PHE A 60 -1.07 -27.93 -5.93
N VAL A 61 -1.70 -28.30 -4.83
CA VAL A 61 -2.02 -29.69 -4.50
C VAL A 61 -3.33 -30.07 -5.18
N GLY A 62 -3.31 -31.14 -5.97
CA GLY A 62 -4.48 -31.58 -6.75
C GLY A 62 -4.37 -32.99 -7.28
N ASN A 63 -5.50 -33.53 -7.72
CA ASN A 63 -5.57 -34.84 -8.37
C ASN A 63 -5.17 -34.71 -9.86
N ASP A 64 -4.95 -35.85 -10.52
CA ASP A 64 -4.40 -35.88 -11.89
C ASP A 64 -5.21 -35.12 -12.94
N SER A 65 -6.52 -34.96 -12.69
CA SER A 65 -7.46 -34.31 -13.59
C SER A 65 -8.01 -32.97 -13.06
N SER A 66 -7.47 -32.45 -11.96
CA SER A 66 -7.93 -31.15 -11.43
C SER A 66 -7.54 -30.01 -12.37
N TRP A 67 -8.49 -29.10 -12.60
CA TRP A 67 -8.20 -27.82 -13.26
C TRP A 67 -7.95 -26.74 -12.22
N PHE A 68 -7.13 -25.75 -12.58
CA PHE A 68 -6.76 -24.64 -11.73
C PHE A 68 -6.69 -23.36 -12.56
N ALA A 69 -7.32 -22.30 -12.09
CA ALA A 69 -7.23 -20.97 -12.67
C ALA A 69 -6.55 -20.01 -11.69
N ILE A 70 -5.63 -19.20 -12.20
CA ILE A 70 -5.07 -18.03 -11.51
C ILE A 70 -5.47 -16.81 -12.32
N GLY A 71 -5.90 -15.77 -11.62
CA GLY A 71 -6.45 -14.59 -12.26
C GLY A 71 -6.22 -13.32 -11.47
N PHE A 72 -6.70 -12.22 -12.05
CA PHE A 72 -6.51 -10.87 -11.58
C PHE A 72 -7.84 -10.13 -11.62
N SER A 73 -8.14 -9.36 -10.58
CA SER A 73 -9.34 -8.50 -10.54
C SER A 73 -9.09 -7.20 -9.80
N ASP A 74 -10.02 -6.25 -9.95
CA ASP A 74 -9.86 -4.91 -9.40
C ASP A 74 -9.84 -4.90 -7.86
N TYR A 75 -10.78 -5.60 -7.22
CA TYR A 75 -10.95 -5.59 -5.77
C TYR A 75 -11.05 -6.99 -5.14
N GLY A 76 -10.68 -8.02 -5.91
CA GLY A 76 -10.59 -9.40 -5.43
C GLY A 76 -11.86 -10.22 -5.59
N GLU A 77 -12.88 -9.67 -6.22
CA GLU A 77 -14.03 -10.42 -6.70
C GLU A 77 -13.56 -11.46 -7.72
N LEU A 78 -14.17 -12.65 -7.67
CA LEU A 78 -13.91 -13.69 -8.67
C LEU A 78 -14.53 -13.32 -10.03
N LYS A 79 -15.44 -12.35 -10.08
CA LYS A 79 -16.10 -11.88 -11.29
C LYS A 79 -16.49 -10.40 -11.22
N PRO A 80 -16.36 -9.64 -12.33
CA PRO A 80 -15.57 -10.00 -13.51
C PRO A 80 -14.08 -10.11 -13.17
N ALA A 81 -13.34 -10.97 -13.87
CA ALA A 81 -11.91 -11.19 -13.64
C ALA A 81 -11.21 -11.83 -14.86
N ASP A 82 -9.93 -11.55 -15.02
CA ASP A 82 -9.02 -12.13 -16.02
C ASP A 82 -8.36 -13.39 -15.44
N TYR A 83 -8.25 -14.47 -16.22
CA TYR A 83 -7.82 -15.80 -15.78
C TYR A 83 -6.94 -16.55 -16.80
N CYS A 84 -5.76 -16.97 -16.34
CA CYS A 84 -5.00 -18.05 -16.97
C CYS A 84 -5.43 -19.42 -16.39
N VAL A 85 -5.96 -20.31 -17.22
CA VAL A 85 -6.56 -21.59 -16.79
C VAL A 85 -5.76 -22.80 -17.27
N LEU A 86 -5.29 -23.61 -16.32
CA LEU A 86 -4.71 -24.93 -16.53
C LEU A 86 -5.79 -26.01 -16.38
N TRP A 87 -5.95 -26.88 -17.38
CA TRP A 87 -6.89 -28.00 -17.31
C TRP A 87 -6.40 -29.21 -18.10
N SER A 88 -6.95 -30.38 -17.79
CA SER A 88 -6.67 -31.63 -18.50
C SER A 88 -7.90 -32.11 -19.26
N ASP A 89 -7.74 -32.59 -20.48
CA ASP A 89 -8.82 -33.23 -21.23
C ASP A 89 -8.96 -34.73 -20.91
N TRP A 90 -9.97 -35.37 -21.52
CA TRP A 90 -10.24 -36.80 -21.36
C TRP A 90 -9.14 -37.71 -21.93
N HIS A 91 -8.23 -37.17 -22.76
CA HIS A 91 -7.05 -37.86 -23.29
C HIS A 91 -5.80 -37.60 -22.43
N GLN A 92 -5.95 -36.97 -21.26
CA GLN A 92 -4.87 -36.55 -20.36
C GLN A 92 -3.89 -35.54 -20.97
N GLN A 93 -4.30 -34.83 -22.03
CA GLN A 93 -3.52 -33.69 -22.52
C GLN A 93 -3.77 -32.49 -21.62
N ILE A 94 -2.70 -31.78 -21.27
CA ILE A 94 -2.76 -30.57 -20.47
C ILE A 94 -2.84 -29.37 -21.40
N HIS A 95 -3.83 -28.53 -21.14
CA HIS A 95 -4.10 -27.28 -21.82
C HIS A 95 -3.86 -26.12 -20.86
N PHE A 96 -3.37 -25.01 -21.39
CA PHE A 96 -3.23 -23.76 -20.67
C PHE A 96 -3.73 -22.63 -21.57
N GLN A 97 -4.78 -21.96 -21.14
CA GLN A 97 -5.53 -21.03 -21.98
C GLN A 97 -5.85 -19.76 -21.21
N ASP A 98 -5.82 -18.66 -21.94
CA ASP A 98 -6.27 -17.37 -21.48
C ASP A 98 -7.79 -17.26 -21.57
N SER A 99 -8.38 -16.59 -20.59
CA SER A 99 -9.82 -16.45 -20.48
C SER A 99 -10.19 -15.33 -19.51
N TRP A 100 -11.41 -14.83 -19.63
CA TRP A 100 -11.98 -13.92 -18.67
C TRP A 100 -13.35 -14.39 -18.22
N ALA A 101 -13.71 -14.03 -17.00
CA ALA A 101 -15.04 -14.25 -16.44
C ALA A 101 -15.87 -12.98 -16.59
N ASP A 102 -17.07 -13.14 -17.16
CA ASP A 102 -18.06 -12.06 -17.22
C ASP A 102 -18.71 -11.79 -15.84
N VAL A 103 -19.60 -10.80 -15.79
CA VAL A 103 -20.35 -10.43 -14.57
C VAL A 103 -21.22 -11.56 -14.02
N ASP A 104 -21.63 -12.50 -14.86
CA ASP A 104 -22.42 -13.68 -14.47
C ASP A 104 -21.50 -14.80 -13.94
N GLY A 105 -20.21 -14.75 -14.26
CA GLY A 105 -19.18 -15.68 -13.83
C GLY A 105 -18.95 -16.82 -14.81
N LYS A 106 -19.36 -16.63 -16.06
CA LYS A 106 -19.08 -17.57 -17.15
C LYS A 106 -17.71 -17.26 -17.74
N LEU A 107 -16.88 -18.29 -17.91
CA LEU A 107 -15.58 -18.16 -18.55
C LEU A 107 -15.72 -18.13 -20.07
N HIS A 108 -15.11 -17.12 -20.67
CA HIS A 108 -14.97 -16.93 -22.11
C HIS A 108 -13.50 -17.04 -22.46
N LEU A 109 -13.19 -17.76 -23.53
CA LEU A 109 -11.81 -17.82 -24.05
C LEU A 109 -11.47 -16.50 -24.70
N ASP A 110 -10.25 -16.00 -24.42
CA ASP A 110 -9.77 -14.80 -25.10
C ASP A 110 -9.43 -15.05 -26.55
N THR A 111 -9.55 -13.96 -27.32
CA THR A 111 -9.17 -13.98 -28.75
C THR A 111 -7.66 -13.98 -28.94
N GLN A 112 -6.95 -13.41 -27.96
CA GLN A 112 -5.50 -13.40 -27.83
C GLN A 112 -5.09 -14.30 -26.66
N GLN A 113 -3.90 -14.89 -26.72
CA GLN A 113 -3.31 -15.61 -25.58
C GLN A 113 -2.27 -14.68 -24.97
N ASP A 114 -2.49 -14.25 -23.74
CA ASP A 114 -1.59 -13.36 -23.00
C ASP A 114 -0.87 -14.07 -21.82
N CYS A 115 -1.21 -15.33 -21.55
CA CYS A 115 -0.53 -16.22 -20.61
C CYS A 115 0.53 -17.09 -21.32
N ASP A 116 1.61 -16.45 -21.74
CA ASP A 116 2.70 -17.01 -22.55
C ASP A 116 3.67 -17.92 -21.78
N SER A 117 4.61 -18.54 -22.51
CA SER A 117 5.75 -19.30 -21.96
C SER A 117 5.34 -20.44 -21.02
N PHE A 118 4.19 -21.07 -21.28
CA PHE A 118 3.66 -22.13 -20.47
C PHE A 118 4.60 -23.34 -20.38
N ALA A 119 4.89 -23.76 -19.15
CA ALA A 119 5.51 -25.06 -18.88
C ALA A 119 4.94 -25.64 -17.59
N TRP A 120 4.87 -26.96 -17.48
CA TRP A 120 4.35 -27.60 -16.28
C TRP A 120 5.08 -28.91 -15.97
N ARG A 121 5.05 -29.31 -14.70
CA ARG A 121 5.54 -30.60 -14.20
C ARG A 121 4.67 -31.05 -13.02
N ARG A 122 4.50 -32.36 -12.89
CA ARG A 122 3.83 -32.98 -11.73
C ARG A 122 4.76 -33.91 -10.99
N ARG A 123 4.72 -33.88 -9.66
CA ARG A 123 5.45 -34.79 -8.78
C ARG A 123 4.56 -35.19 -7.61
N GLY A 124 4.10 -36.44 -7.60
CA GLY A 124 3.07 -36.87 -6.65
C GLY A 124 1.77 -36.11 -6.85
N ASN A 125 1.21 -35.56 -5.78
CA ASN A 125 -0.02 -34.74 -5.78
C ASN A 125 0.22 -33.24 -6.03
N ILE A 126 1.46 -32.83 -6.30
CA ILE A 126 1.79 -31.41 -6.55
C ILE A 126 1.96 -31.20 -8.06
N THR A 127 1.13 -30.32 -8.61
CA THR A 127 1.31 -29.79 -9.96
C THR A 127 1.95 -28.42 -9.88
N LYS A 128 2.97 -28.21 -10.71
CA LYS A 128 3.67 -26.94 -10.86
C LYS A 128 3.53 -26.47 -12.29
N PHE A 129 3.19 -25.20 -12.48
CA PHE A 129 3.19 -24.60 -13.81
C PHE A 129 3.72 -23.17 -13.78
N THR A 130 4.33 -22.76 -14.89
CA THR A 130 4.94 -21.45 -15.09
C THR A 130 4.32 -20.77 -16.29
N PHE A 131 4.18 -19.45 -16.25
CA PHE A 131 3.74 -18.63 -17.37
C PHE A 131 4.33 -17.21 -17.26
N SER A 132 4.26 -16.44 -18.34
CA SER A 132 4.61 -15.02 -18.40
C SER A 132 3.43 -14.22 -18.90
N ARG A 133 3.19 -13.04 -18.33
CA ARG A 133 2.11 -12.13 -18.74
C ARG A 133 2.62 -10.69 -18.77
N LYS A 134 2.29 -9.94 -19.82
CA LYS A 134 2.63 -8.51 -19.90
C LYS A 134 1.89 -7.70 -18.85
N PHE A 135 2.42 -6.53 -18.51
CA PHE A 135 1.75 -5.58 -17.61
C PHE A 135 0.47 -5.03 -18.23
N ASP A 136 0.55 -4.67 -19.51
CA ASP A 136 -0.58 -4.27 -20.34
C ASP A 136 -0.55 -5.17 -21.59
N THR A 137 -1.62 -5.93 -21.79
CA THR A 137 -1.78 -6.89 -22.89
C THR A 137 -2.42 -6.24 -24.12
N CYS A 138 -3.00 -5.05 -23.95
CA CYS A 138 -3.82 -4.35 -24.93
C CYS A 138 -5.14 -5.05 -25.30
N ASP A 139 -5.56 -6.07 -24.54
CA ASP A 139 -6.94 -6.53 -24.53
C ASP A 139 -7.79 -5.59 -23.64
N GLU A 140 -9.09 -5.48 -23.94
CA GLU A 140 -10.05 -4.70 -23.18
C GLU A 140 -10.63 -5.47 -21.98
N HIS A 141 -10.59 -6.80 -22.02
CA HIS A 141 -11.11 -7.66 -20.94
C HIS A 141 -10.04 -8.00 -19.90
N ASP A 142 -8.78 -7.71 -20.21
CA ASP A 142 -7.63 -8.04 -19.38
C ASP A 142 -7.35 -7.02 -18.29
N TYR A 143 -6.81 -7.53 -17.19
CA TYR A 143 -6.37 -6.71 -16.08
C TYR A 143 -5.04 -5.99 -16.37
N ILE A 144 -4.97 -4.68 -16.12
CA ILE A 144 -3.70 -3.95 -16.26
C ILE A 144 -2.89 -4.10 -14.97
N ILE A 145 -1.76 -4.80 -15.03
CA ILE A 145 -0.83 -4.93 -13.90
C ILE A 145 0.02 -3.65 -13.82
N GLU A 146 -0.39 -2.74 -12.95
CA GLU A 146 0.35 -1.51 -12.65
C GLU A 146 0.93 -1.50 -11.22
N ARG A 147 1.62 -0.40 -10.86
CA ARG A 147 2.06 -0.19 -9.48
C ARG A 147 0.86 -0.02 -8.57
N GLY A 148 0.92 -0.65 -7.41
CA GLY A 148 -0.20 -0.67 -6.50
C GLY A 148 -0.45 -2.07 -5.95
N THR A 149 -1.62 -2.23 -5.37
CA THR A 149 -2.12 -3.53 -4.96
C THR A 149 -2.58 -4.28 -6.21
N THR A 150 -2.34 -5.59 -6.25
CA THR A 150 -2.93 -6.51 -7.21
C THR A 150 -3.71 -7.57 -6.44
N HIS A 151 -4.96 -7.77 -6.81
CA HIS A 151 -5.79 -8.84 -6.25
C HIS A 151 -5.65 -10.09 -7.11
N LEU A 152 -4.93 -11.08 -6.58
CA LEU A 152 -4.85 -12.41 -7.17
C LEU A 152 -6.10 -13.19 -6.78
N VAL A 153 -6.85 -13.65 -7.76
CA VAL A 153 -8.00 -14.54 -7.57
C VAL A 153 -7.65 -15.92 -8.10
N TRP A 154 -8.14 -16.97 -7.46
CA TRP A 154 -7.86 -18.33 -7.92
C TRP A 154 -9.06 -19.24 -7.77
N LEU A 155 -9.14 -20.22 -8.67
CA LEU A 155 -10.20 -21.21 -8.74
C LEU A 155 -9.58 -22.60 -8.88
N ARG A 156 -10.17 -23.60 -8.24
CA ARG A 156 -9.79 -24.99 -8.38
C ARG A 156 -11.04 -25.84 -8.50
N GLY A 157 -11.11 -26.69 -9.52
CA GLY A 157 -12.22 -27.61 -9.72
C GLY A 157 -11.79 -29.01 -10.11
N ARG A 158 -12.79 -29.86 -10.34
CA ARG A 158 -12.59 -31.23 -10.81
C ARG A 158 -12.65 -31.24 -12.33
N GLY A 159 -11.69 -31.88 -12.97
CA GLY A 159 -11.79 -32.31 -14.35
C GLY A 159 -11.77 -33.84 -14.46
N PRO A 160 -11.50 -34.39 -15.64
CA PRO A 160 -11.09 -33.67 -16.85
C PRO A 160 -12.22 -32.80 -17.42
N LEU A 161 -11.87 -31.78 -18.19
CA LEU A 161 -12.84 -30.91 -18.87
C LEU A 161 -12.92 -31.29 -20.36
N SER A 162 -14.05 -31.01 -21.00
CA SER A 162 -14.20 -31.13 -22.46
C SER A 162 -13.80 -29.84 -23.18
N SER A 163 -14.06 -28.69 -22.56
CA SER A 163 -13.75 -27.34 -23.03
C SER A 163 -13.81 -26.38 -21.85
N LEU A 164 -13.12 -25.24 -21.95
CA LEU A 164 -13.35 -24.10 -21.04
C LEU A 164 -14.62 -23.34 -21.39
N ALA A 165 -15.05 -23.38 -22.66
CA ALA A 165 -16.26 -22.69 -23.09
C ALA A 165 -17.48 -23.25 -22.36
N GLY A 166 -18.09 -22.43 -21.51
CA GLY A 166 -19.23 -22.82 -20.67
C GLY A 166 -18.88 -23.33 -19.27
N LEU A 167 -17.60 -23.32 -18.88
CA LEU A 167 -17.21 -23.47 -17.48
C LEU A 167 -17.63 -22.21 -16.71
N GLU A 168 -18.28 -22.38 -15.57
CA GLU A 168 -18.61 -21.27 -14.69
C GLU A 168 -17.69 -21.27 -13.46
N ILE A 169 -17.49 -20.09 -12.88
CA ILE A 169 -16.80 -19.95 -11.59
C ILE A 169 -17.48 -20.80 -10.51
N SER A 170 -18.80 -20.95 -10.60
CA SER A 170 -19.63 -21.75 -9.69
C SER A 170 -19.27 -23.25 -9.71
N ASP A 171 -18.63 -23.74 -10.78
CA ASP A 171 -18.17 -25.12 -10.91
C ASP A 171 -16.89 -25.39 -10.10
N ALA A 172 -16.21 -24.34 -9.62
CA ALA A 172 -15.03 -24.47 -8.78
C ALA A 172 -15.40 -25.14 -7.44
N LYS A 173 -14.56 -26.10 -7.01
CA LYS A 173 -14.67 -26.73 -5.69
C LYS A 173 -14.04 -25.91 -4.57
N ALA A 174 -13.07 -25.10 -4.91
CA ALA A 174 -12.43 -24.16 -4.01
C ALA A 174 -12.05 -22.91 -4.80
N SER A 175 -12.06 -21.79 -4.11
CA SER A 175 -11.68 -20.50 -4.64
C SER A 175 -11.14 -19.63 -3.51
N GLY A 176 -10.42 -18.59 -3.87
CA GLY A 176 -9.90 -17.65 -2.91
C GLY A 176 -9.30 -16.44 -3.57
N MET A 177 -8.83 -15.53 -2.72
CA MET A 177 -8.18 -14.30 -3.15
C MET A 177 -7.03 -13.97 -2.20
N SER A 178 -5.98 -13.37 -2.76
CA SER A 178 -4.85 -12.85 -2.01
C SER A 178 -4.38 -11.54 -2.62
N ARG A 179 -3.76 -10.68 -1.80
CA ARG A 179 -3.30 -9.36 -2.22
C ARG A 179 -1.78 -9.32 -2.20
N THR A 180 -1.20 -8.70 -3.20
CA THR A 180 0.25 -8.47 -3.28
C THR A 180 0.55 -7.24 -4.12
N GLU A 181 1.82 -6.84 -4.25
CA GLU A 181 2.27 -5.90 -5.28
C GLU A 181 2.99 -6.71 -6.37
N LEU A 182 2.34 -6.98 -7.50
CA LEU A 182 2.99 -7.71 -8.59
C LEU A 182 4.06 -6.87 -9.29
N HIS A 183 3.77 -5.59 -9.57
CA HIS A 183 4.72 -4.65 -10.16
C HIS A 183 5.67 -4.09 -9.09
N ARG A 184 6.39 -4.99 -8.41
CA ARG A 184 7.34 -4.65 -7.36
C ARG A 184 8.68 -4.20 -7.94
N VAL A 185 9.28 -3.19 -7.32
CA VAL A 185 10.64 -2.74 -7.63
C VAL A 185 11.60 -3.27 -6.57
N SER A 186 12.55 -4.09 -6.99
CA SER A 186 13.61 -4.57 -6.08
C SER A 186 14.67 -3.50 -5.86
N HIS A 187 14.95 -3.20 -4.61
CA HIS A 187 16.00 -2.26 -4.22
C HIS A 187 17.29 -2.99 -3.83
N LYS A 188 18.44 -2.40 -4.16
CA LYS A 188 19.73 -2.89 -3.67
C LYS A 188 19.73 -2.78 -2.15
N LYS A 189 19.89 -3.92 -1.46
CA LYS A 189 20.05 -3.92 0.00
C LYS A 189 21.32 -3.14 0.38
N PRO A 190 21.22 -2.08 1.20
CA PRO A 190 22.37 -1.34 1.69
C PRO A 190 23.27 -2.21 2.56
N LYS A 191 24.55 -1.86 2.65
CA LYS A 191 25.47 -2.52 3.57
C LYS A 191 25.07 -2.18 5.01
N PHE A 192 24.93 -3.22 5.83
CA PHE A 192 24.71 -3.03 7.26
C PHE A 192 26.06 -2.99 8.00
N PRO A 193 26.21 -2.10 8.99
CA PRO A 193 27.38 -2.09 9.85
C PRO A 193 27.60 -3.44 10.55
N ALA A 194 28.86 -3.78 10.86
CA ALA A 194 29.21 -5.05 11.51
C ALA A 194 28.60 -5.24 12.91
N ASN A 195 28.19 -4.14 13.57
CA ASN A 195 27.50 -4.16 14.86
C ASN A 195 25.97 -4.17 14.72
N ALA A 196 25.44 -4.46 13.53
CA ALA A 196 24.00 -4.63 13.36
C ALA A 196 23.51 -5.89 14.09
N TRP A 197 22.38 -5.80 14.79
CA TRP A 197 21.80 -6.87 15.61
C TRP A 197 20.28 -6.96 15.44
N GLN A 198 19.68 -8.08 15.87
CA GLN A 198 18.26 -8.35 15.67
C GLN A 198 17.45 -8.20 16.95
N LEU A 199 16.30 -7.55 16.86
CA LEU A 199 15.28 -7.52 17.91
C LEU A 199 13.97 -8.06 17.35
N GLU A 200 13.42 -9.09 17.98
CA GLU A 200 12.12 -9.65 17.60
C GLU A 200 11.06 -9.24 18.64
N LEU A 201 9.97 -8.66 18.14
CA LEU A 201 8.79 -8.30 18.91
C LEU A 201 7.68 -9.25 18.43
N LEU A 202 7.46 -10.31 19.19
CA LEU A 202 6.61 -11.45 18.82
C LEU A 202 5.35 -11.52 19.67
N ALA A 203 4.26 -12.03 19.12
CA ALA A 203 3.13 -12.50 19.92
C ALA A 203 3.53 -13.70 20.79
N HIS A 204 2.70 -14.09 21.78
CA HIS A 204 3.04 -15.20 22.68
C HIS A 204 2.01 -16.32 22.65
N ARG A 205 2.31 -17.37 21.88
CA ARG A 205 1.52 -18.61 21.85
C ARG A 205 0.01 -18.34 21.73
N VAL A 206 -0.35 -17.40 20.86
CA VAL A 206 -1.73 -17.00 20.60
C VAL A 206 -2.48 -18.20 20.06
N GLN A 207 -3.55 -18.60 20.74
CA GLN A 207 -4.49 -19.57 20.18
C GLN A 207 -5.37 -18.81 19.19
N VAL A 208 -5.03 -18.89 17.89
CA VAL A 208 -5.75 -18.14 16.86
C VAL A 208 -7.22 -18.57 16.88
N PRO A 209 -8.16 -17.63 17.11
CA PRO A 209 -9.57 -17.99 17.23
C PRO A 209 -10.13 -18.59 15.93
N LYS A 210 -11.17 -19.42 16.07
CA LYS A 210 -12.01 -19.87 14.94
C LYS A 210 -12.95 -18.75 14.49
N LYS A 211 -12.39 -17.64 14.05
CA LYS A 211 -13.07 -16.49 13.47
C LYS A 211 -12.28 -16.07 12.24
N GLU A 212 -12.98 -15.55 11.24
CA GLU A 212 -12.36 -15.08 10.01
C GLU A 212 -11.29 -14.02 10.29
N THR A 213 -11.59 -13.06 11.16
CA THR A 213 -10.69 -11.95 11.49
C THR A 213 -10.43 -11.87 12.99
N THR A 214 -9.17 -11.70 13.40
CA THR A 214 -8.77 -11.42 14.79
C THR A 214 -7.61 -10.44 14.82
N TYR A 215 -7.73 -9.37 15.61
CA TYR A 215 -6.64 -8.43 15.91
C TYR A 215 -6.11 -8.71 17.31
N TRP A 216 -4.82 -8.99 17.43
CA TRP A 216 -4.18 -9.35 18.69
C TRP A 216 -3.10 -8.35 19.06
N CYS A 217 -3.22 -7.76 20.25
CA CYS A 217 -2.35 -6.71 20.75
C CYS A 217 -1.45 -7.24 21.87
N ARG A 218 -0.16 -6.95 21.77
CA ARG A 218 0.84 -7.28 22.80
C ARG A 218 1.76 -6.10 23.09
N VAL A 219 1.80 -5.65 24.34
CA VAL A 219 2.74 -4.61 24.78
C VAL A 219 4.09 -5.24 25.09
N HIS A 220 5.16 -4.61 24.63
CA HIS A 220 6.55 -4.96 24.86
C HIS A 220 7.29 -3.81 25.51
N LYS A 221 8.20 -4.14 26.42
CA LYS A 221 9.23 -3.21 26.91
C LYS A 221 10.54 -3.48 26.18
N LEU A 222 11.07 -2.46 25.53
CA LEU A 222 12.32 -2.52 24.79
C LEU A 222 13.51 -2.86 25.71
N PRO A 223 14.51 -3.62 25.22
CA PRO A 223 15.66 -4.03 26.02
C PRO A 223 16.51 -2.86 26.50
N SER A 224 17.25 -3.05 27.60
CA SER A 224 18.08 -2.02 28.22
C SER A 224 19.16 -1.44 27.30
N ALA A 225 19.59 -2.18 26.26
CA ALA A 225 20.49 -1.68 25.22
C ALA A 225 19.92 -0.43 24.50
N LEU A 226 18.60 -0.33 24.36
CA LEU A 226 17.90 0.80 23.73
C LEU A 226 17.69 1.99 24.68
N ARG A 227 18.29 1.98 25.88
CA ARG A 227 18.47 3.24 26.66
C ARG A 227 19.38 4.23 25.92
N GLN A 228 20.21 3.73 25.00
CA GLN A 228 20.97 4.55 24.06
C GLN A 228 20.26 4.59 22.71
N LYS A 229 20.37 5.71 22.01
CA LYS A 229 19.79 5.88 20.67
C LYS A 229 20.42 4.88 19.69
N HIS A 230 19.59 4.20 18.93
CA HIS A 230 19.94 3.31 17.83
C HIS A 230 19.19 3.72 16.56
N HIS A 231 19.61 3.17 15.43
CA HIS A 231 18.87 3.22 14.18
C HIS A 231 18.31 1.86 13.82
N ILE A 232 17.02 1.81 13.49
CA ILE A 232 16.42 0.72 12.73
C ILE A 232 16.87 0.88 11.27
N LEU A 233 17.53 -0.16 10.76
CA LEU A 233 18.01 -0.24 9.38
C LEU A 233 17.05 -1.04 8.49
N GLN A 234 16.27 -1.93 9.09
CA GLN A 234 15.30 -2.77 8.41
C GLN A 234 14.27 -3.25 9.41
N PHE A 235 13.02 -3.40 8.97
CA PHE A 235 12.03 -4.22 9.66
C PHE A 235 11.40 -5.21 8.67
N GLY A 236 10.88 -6.32 9.18
CA GLY A 236 10.21 -7.32 8.36
C GLY A 236 9.56 -8.41 9.20
N PRO A 237 8.93 -9.39 8.54
CA PRO A 237 8.17 -10.42 9.23
C PRO A 237 9.09 -11.41 9.95
N ALA A 238 8.68 -11.81 11.15
CA ALA A 238 9.14 -13.00 11.86
C ALA A 238 7.92 -13.91 12.08
N ILE A 239 7.59 -14.70 11.06
CA ILE A 239 6.40 -15.56 11.06
C ILE A 239 6.75 -16.93 11.60
N GLN A 240 5.88 -17.48 12.45
CA GLN A 240 5.97 -18.85 12.92
C GLN A 240 5.73 -19.82 11.75
N ALA A 241 6.68 -20.72 11.53
CA ALA A 241 6.60 -21.69 10.45
C ALA A 241 5.30 -22.52 10.52
N GLY A 242 4.61 -22.63 9.38
CA GLY A 242 3.31 -23.28 9.24
C GLY A 242 2.10 -22.34 9.35
N ASN A 243 2.29 -21.12 9.88
CA ASN A 243 1.22 -20.14 10.04
C ASN A 243 1.28 -19.00 9.00
N GLU A 244 2.08 -19.14 7.94
CA GLU A 244 2.26 -18.13 6.89
C GLU A 244 0.94 -17.74 6.22
N HIS A 245 -0.02 -18.65 6.17
CA HIS A 245 -1.36 -18.45 5.61
C HIS A 245 -2.33 -17.73 6.58
N LEU A 246 -1.99 -17.60 7.87
CA LEU A 246 -2.86 -16.99 8.89
C LEU A 246 -2.51 -15.54 9.18
N VAL A 247 -1.22 -15.18 9.17
CA VAL A 247 -0.75 -13.84 9.54
C VAL A 247 -0.90 -12.89 8.37
N HIS A 248 -1.89 -12.00 8.43
CA HIS A 248 -2.28 -11.14 7.30
C HIS A 248 -1.60 -9.77 7.34
N HIS A 249 -1.52 -9.12 8.50
CA HIS A 249 -0.67 -7.94 8.69
C HIS A 249 -0.17 -7.83 10.14
N MET A 250 0.88 -7.03 10.33
CA MET A 250 1.48 -6.75 11.63
C MET A 250 1.95 -5.31 11.71
N GLU A 251 1.78 -4.68 12.87
CA GLU A 251 2.25 -3.31 13.14
C GLU A 251 2.94 -3.21 14.49
N ILE A 252 3.93 -2.31 14.59
CA ILE A 252 4.54 -1.89 15.86
C ILE A 252 4.22 -0.42 16.09
N PHE A 253 3.53 -0.14 17.19
CA PHE A 253 3.26 1.22 17.65
C PHE A 253 4.18 1.61 18.80
N HIS A 254 4.74 2.82 18.75
CA HIS A 254 5.38 3.46 19.89
C HIS A 254 4.33 4.07 20.82
N CYS A 255 4.46 3.77 22.12
CA CYS A 255 3.69 4.39 23.18
C CYS A 255 4.31 5.74 23.55
N ALA A 256 4.10 6.73 22.68
CA ALA A 256 4.68 8.07 22.80
C ALA A 256 4.08 8.82 24.00
N GLY A 257 4.81 8.82 25.11
CA GLY A 257 4.48 9.55 26.34
C GLY A 257 5.75 9.93 27.11
N PRO A 258 5.63 10.49 28.32
CA PRO A 258 6.76 10.77 29.19
C PRO A 258 7.68 9.54 29.34
N VAL A 259 8.99 9.75 29.43
CA VAL A 259 9.99 8.66 29.46
C VAL A 259 9.76 7.67 30.60
N ASP A 260 9.33 8.20 31.75
CA ASP A 260 9.06 7.48 32.99
C ASP A 260 7.64 6.90 33.08
N LEU A 261 6.79 7.16 32.08
CA LEU A 261 5.45 6.59 32.02
C LEU A 261 5.53 5.08 31.77
N GLU A 262 5.20 4.29 32.79
CA GLU A 262 5.03 2.85 32.65
C GLU A 262 3.67 2.52 32.02
N VAL A 263 3.72 1.84 30.87
CA VAL A 263 2.53 1.33 30.16
C VAL A 263 2.26 -0.09 30.65
N PRO A 264 1.02 -0.41 31.08
CA PRO A 264 0.69 -1.76 31.51
C PRO A 264 0.96 -2.79 30.41
N MET A 265 1.57 -3.91 30.78
CA MET A 265 1.72 -5.04 29.87
C MET A 265 0.33 -5.60 29.53
N TYR A 266 0.08 -5.84 28.25
CA TYR A 266 -1.16 -6.40 27.72
C TYR A 266 -0.83 -7.47 26.68
N ASP A 267 -1.64 -8.52 26.60
CA ASP A 267 -1.50 -9.61 25.64
C ASP A 267 -2.90 -10.22 25.42
N GLY A 268 -3.60 -9.77 24.39
CA GLY A 268 -5.01 -10.09 24.20
C GLY A 268 -5.61 -9.45 22.95
N PRO A 269 -6.91 -9.67 22.66
CA PRO A 269 -7.60 -9.02 21.56
C PRO A 269 -7.49 -7.49 21.64
N CYS A 270 -7.21 -6.83 20.51
CA CYS A 270 -7.07 -5.37 20.50
C CYS A 270 -8.39 -4.65 20.87
N ASP A 271 -9.53 -5.29 20.68
CA ASP A 271 -10.86 -4.81 21.06
C ASP A 271 -11.33 -5.36 22.42
N GLY A 272 -10.43 -6.01 23.18
CA GLY A 272 -10.74 -6.58 24.49
C GLY A 272 -11.21 -5.54 25.49
N ALA A 273 -12.32 -5.83 26.19
CA ALA A 273 -12.86 -4.95 27.25
C ALA A 273 -11.90 -4.79 28.44
N ASP A 274 -10.95 -5.71 28.59
CA ASP A 274 -9.90 -5.70 29.61
C ASP A 274 -8.63 -4.96 29.16
N ARG A 275 -8.57 -4.47 27.89
CA ARG A 275 -7.43 -3.71 27.38
C ARG A 275 -7.26 -2.41 28.19
N PRO A 276 -6.12 -2.20 28.88
CA PRO A 276 -5.93 -1.02 29.73
C PRO A 276 -5.99 0.27 28.92
N GLU A 277 -6.73 1.27 29.40
CA GLU A 277 -6.88 2.58 28.74
C GLU A 277 -5.54 3.28 28.47
N LYS A 278 -4.55 3.08 29.35
CA LYS A 278 -3.20 3.64 29.16
C LYS A 278 -2.48 3.15 27.90
N THR A 279 -2.90 2.02 27.31
CA THR A 279 -2.34 1.52 26.04
C THR A 279 -2.81 2.34 24.83
N GLN A 280 -3.85 3.19 24.98
CA GLN A 280 -4.36 4.05 23.91
C GLN A 280 -3.36 5.13 23.46
N ILE A 281 -2.26 5.34 24.18
CA ILE A 281 -1.18 6.24 23.76
C ILE A 281 -0.30 5.62 22.66
N CYS A 282 -0.36 4.29 22.48
CA CYS A 282 0.42 3.55 21.51
C CYS A 282 -0.19 3.70 20.12
N LYS A 283 0.05 4.86 19.49
CA LYS A 283 -0.51 5.22 18.18
C LYS A 283 0.52 5.57 17.12
N LYS A 284 1.78 5.84 17.52
CA LYS A 284 2.83 6.24 16.58
C LYS A 284 3.40 5.01 15.88
N VAL A 285 3.09 4.80 14.60
CA VAL A 285 3.57 3.64 13.82
C VAL A 285 5.10 3.70 13.65
N LEU A 286 5.81 2.65 14.10
CA LEU A 286 7.24 2.45 13.86
C LEU A 286 7.52 1.50 12.69
N ALA A 287 6.64 0.53 12.49
CA ALA A 287 6.72 -0.46 11.42
C ALA A 287 5.34 -1.02 11.10
N ALA A 288 5.08 -1.29 9.82
CA ALA A 288 3.87 -1.95 9.34
C ALA A 288 4.24 -2.91 8.20
N TRP A 289 3.71 -4.12 8.25
CA TRP A 289 3.98 -5.19 7.28
C TRP A 289 2.67 -5.91 6.95
N ALA A 290 2.51 -6.32 5.69
CA ALA A 290 1.38 -7.11 5.22
C ALA A 290 1.83 -8.36 4.45
N MET A 291 0.97 -9.38 4.39
CA MET A 291 1.26 -10.65 3.72
C MET A 291 1.71 -10.44 2.26
N GLY A 292 2.82 -11.05 1.88
CA GLY A 292 3.42 -10.87 0.55
C GLY A 292 4.37 -9.67 0.43
N ALA A 293 4.40 -8.76 1.42
CA ALA A 293 5.39 -7.69 1.49
C ALA A 293 6.78 -8.24 1.85
N ASP A 294 7.82 -7.70 1.20
CA ASP A 294 9.20 -7.96 1.61
C ASP A 294 9.55 -7.17 2.88
N ALA A 295 10.75 -7.41 3.43
CA ALA A 295 11.26 -6.57 4.50
C ALA A 295 11.49 -5.13 4.00
N PHE A 296 11.02 -4.14 4.76
CA PHE A 296 11.29 -2.73 4.49
C PHE A 296 12.70 -2.39 4.93
N ILE A 297 13.49 -1.80 4.03
CA ILE A 297 14.91 -1.50 4.25
C ILE A 297 15.13 -0.01 4.12
N TYR A 298 15.71 0.59 5.17
CA TYR A 298 16.07 2.01 5.16
C TYR A 298 17.31 2.26 4.28
N PRO A 299 17.36 3.40 3.56
CA PRO A 299 18.45 3.74 2.64
C PRO A 299 19.77 4.01 3.37
N GLU A 300 20.92 3.83 2.71
CA GLU A 300 22.26 3.89 3.35
C GLU A 300 22.53 5.18 4.15
N GLU A 301 21.89 6.27 3.74
CA GLU A 301 22.00 7.59 4.35
C GLU A 301 21.23 7.74 5.67
N ALA A 302 20.19 6.92 5.90
CA ALA A 302 19.25 7.12 6.99
C ALA A 302 18.83 5.83 7.71
N GLY A 303 18.38 5.99 8.96
CA GLY A 303 17.71 4.95 9.73
C GLY A 303 16.66 5.58 10.66
N LEU A 304 15.64 4.82 11.03
CA LEU A 304 14.62 5.30 11.96
C LEU A 304 15.19 5.28 13.38
N ALA A 305 15.14 6.42 14.07
CA ALA A 305 15.62 6.54 15.44
C ALA A 305 14.73 5.73 16.41
N ILE A 306 15.37 4.95 17.29
CA ILE A 306 14.71 4.24 18.38
C ILE A 306 15.57 4.28 19.65
N GLY A 307 14.92 4.38 20.80
CA GLY A 307 15.61 4.46 22.08
C GLY A 307 16.30 5.80 22.35
N GLY A 308 17.06 5.87 23.43
CA GLY A 308 17.67 7.10 23.94
C GLY A 308 17.05 7.60 25.24
N ALA A 309 17.59 8.70 25.77
CA ALA A 309 17.18 9.24 27.06
C ALA A 309 15.73 9.78 27.05
N ASP A 310 15.28 10.31 25.92
CA ASP A 310 13.96 10.93 25.76
C ASP A 310 12.91 9.98 25.14
N PHE A 311 13.21 8.68 25.06
CA PHE A 311 12.36 7.69 24.41
C PHE A 311 11.64 6.80 25.43
N ASN A 312 10.30 6.81 25.46
CA ASN A 312 9.54 5.84 26.26
C ASN A 312 9.78 4.42 25.72
N PRO A 313 10.22 3.44 26.54
CA PRO A 313 10.63 2.12 26.07
C PRO A 313 9.47 1.18 25.75
N HIS A 314 8.21 1.59 25.86
CA HIS A 314 7.07 0.72 25.57
C HIS A 314 6.65 0.84 24.11
N VAL A 315 6.43 -0.33 23.49
CA VAL A 315 5.87 -0.46 22.14
C VAL A 315 4.76 -1.51 22.18
N MET A 316 3.81 -1.43 21.25
CA MET A 316 2.72 -2.40 21.12
C MET A 316 2.80 -3.06 19.76
N LEU A 317 2.88 -4.39 19.74
CA LEU A 317 2.68 -5.21 18.57
C LEU A 317 1.18 -5.43 18.37
N GLU A 318 0.71 -5.22 17.15
CA GLU A 318 -0.61 -5.65 16.69
C GLU A 318 -0.43 -6.69 15.58
N VAL A 319 -1.08 -7.84 15.71
CA VAL A 319 -1.11 -8.91 14.70
C VAL A 319 -2.54 -9.14 14.25
N HIS A 320 -2.80 -9.00 12.96
CA HIS A 320 -4.07 -9.36 12.35
C HIS A 320 -3.96 -10.75 11.74
N TYR A 321 -4.74 -11.67 12.30
CA TYR A 321 -4.95 -13.01 11.76
C TYR A 321 -6.17 -13.03 10.86
N ASN A 322 -5.99 -13.54 9.64
CA ASN A 322 -7.05 -13.87 8.71
C ASN A 322 -7.14 -15.41 8.60
N ASN A 323 -8.22 -15.99 9.10
CA ASN A 323 -8.46 -17.44 9.15
C ASN A 323 -9.75 -17.81 8.40
N PRO A 324 -9.81 -17.63 7.06
CA PRO A 324 -11.01 -17.85 6.26
C PRO A 324 -11.44 -19.33 6.23
N GLU A 325 -10.48 -20.27 6.36
CA GLU A 325 -10.74 -21.71 6.44
C GLU A 325 -11.24 -22.15 7.83
N LEU A 326 -11.28 -21.23 8.81
CA LEU A 326 -11.74 -21.46 10.18
C LEU A 326 -11.04 -22.64 10.87
N HIS A 327 -9.72 -22.74 10.67
CA HIS A 327 -8.87 -23.73 11.34
C HIS A 327 -8.92 -23.56 12.86
N GLN A 328 -8.85 -24.69 13.58
CA GLN A 328 -8.75 -24.71 15.05
C GLN A 328 -7.39 -25.25 15.49
N GLY A 329 -6.96 -24.83 16.68
CA GLY A 329 -5.75 -25.37 17.31
C GLY A 329 -4.44 -24.77 16.78
N ALA A 330 -4.49 -23.80 15.86
CA ALA A 330 -3.32 -23.03 15.46
C ALA A 330 -2.82 -22.21 16.65
N ILE A 331 -1.55 -22.42 17.00
CA ILE A 331 -0.83 -21.63 17.99
C ILE A 331 0.17 -20.77 17.23
N ASP A 332 0.18 -19.46 17.47
CA ASP A 332 1.07 -18.53 16.78
C ASP A 332 1.93 -17.69 17.74
N SER A 333 3.16 -17.40 17.32
CA SER A 333 4.10 -16.51 17.99
C SER A 333 4.82 -15.62 16.97
N SER A 334 4.09 -15.20 15.94
CA SER A 334 4.59 -14.35 14.87
C SER A 334 4.72 -12.90 15.35
N GLY A 335 5.51 -12.11 14.63
CA GLY A 335 5.69 -10.69 14.91
C GLY A 335 6.66 -10.01 13.96
N ILE A 336 7.25 -8.91 14.39
CA ILE A 336 8.17 -8.11 13.58
C ILE A 336 9.60 -8.25 14.09
N ARG A 337 10.53 -8.40 13.14
CA ARG A 337 11.98 -8.38 13.37
C ARG A 337 12.55 -7.05 12.92
N PHE A 338 13.24 -6.37 13.82
CA PHE A 338 14.09 -5.21 13.53
C PHE A 338 15.54 -5.63 13.36
N ILE A 339 16.22 -5.00 12.40
CA ILE A 339 17.68 -4.96 12.32
C ILE A 339 18.12 -3.58 12.78
N LEU A 340 18.86 -3.54 13.88
CA LEU A 340 19.24 -2.34 14.62
C LEU A 340 20.74 -2.12 14.57
N THR A 341 21.20 -0.87 14.67
CA THR A 341 22.62 -0.56 14.89
C THR A 341 22.80 0.58 15.87
N LYS A 342 23.89 0.53 16.63
CA LYS A 342 24.37 1.64 17.46
C LYS A 342 25.16 2.67 16.63
N THR A 343 25.72 2.25 15.48
CA THR A 343 26.43 3.14 14.57
C THR A 343 25.40 3.90 13.73
N LEU A 344 25.00 5.08 14.23
CA LEU A 344 24.00 5.91 13.58
C LEU A 344 24.42 6.25 12.14
N ARG A 345 23.48 6.13 11.21
CA ARG A 345 23.62 6.66 9.85
C ARG A 345 23.59 8.19 9.87
N LYS A 346 23.93 8.79 8.73
CA LYS A 346 24.08 10.24 8.60
C LYS A 346 22.82 11.01 9.02
N TYR A 347 21.65 10.48 8.70
CA TYR A 347 20.37 11.12 8.98
C TYR A 347 19.44 10.22 9.80
N ASP A 348 18.67 10.85 10.69
CA ASP A 348 17.43 10.24 11.17
C ASP A 348 16.40 10.27 10.04
N ALA A 349 15.72 9.15 9.82
CA ALA A 349 14.52 9.12 8.98
C ALA A 349 13.34 9.71 9.75
N GLY A 350 12.54 10.53 9.06
CA GLY A 350 11.30 11.11 9.54
C GLY A 350 10.07 10.50 8.84
N VAL A 351 8.90 10.77 9.41
CA VAL A 351 7.60 10.48 8.80
C VAL A 351 6.80 11.77 8.77
N ILE A 352 6.22 12.11 7.61
CA ILE A 352 5.23 13.19 7.50
C ILE A 352 3.89 12.57 7.15
N GLU A 353 2.83 13.00 7.83
CA GLU A 353 1.46 12.65 7.48
C GLU A 353 0.89 13.68 6.49
N LEU A 354 0.53 13.20 5.29
CA LEU A 354 -0.17 13.98 4.27
C LEU A 354 -1.64 13.58 4.20
N GLY A 355 -2.50 14.47 3.71
CA GLY A 355 -3.90 14.17 3.38
C GLY A 355 -4.90 14.95 4.20
N LEU A 356 -5.99 14.30 4.60
CA LEU A 356 -7.10 14.96 5.29
C LEU A 356 -6.92 14.98 6.81
N GLU A 357 -7.31 16.10 7.42
CA GLU A 357 -7.45 16.23 8.86
C GLU A 357 -8.50 15.22 9.40
N TYR A 358 -8.23 14.66 10.58
CA TYR A 358 -9.12 13.71 11.28
C TYR A 358 -10.31 14.43 11.94
N THR A 359 -11.16 15.07 11.14
CA THR A 359 -12.36 15.78 11.60
C THR A 359 -13.58 15.43 10.77
N ASP A 360 -14.76 15.71 11.32
CA ASP A 360 -16.05 15.52 10.65
C ASP A 360 -16.35 16.57 9.57
N LYS A 361 -15.39 17.46 9.27
CA LYS A 361 -15.53 18.52 8.25
C LYS A 361 -15.66 17.97 6.84
N MET A 362 -14.96 16.88 6.56
CA MET A 362 -15.03 16.17 5.28
C MET A 362 -15.97 14.97 5.42
N ALA A 363 -16.90 14.84 4.49
CA ALA A 363 -17.95 13.84 4.53
C ALA A 363 -18.15 13.21 3.14
N ILE A 364 -18.52 11.94 3.14
CA ILE A 364 -18.82 11.16 1.94
C ILE A 364 -20.31 10.82 1.99
N PRO A 365 -21.12 11.29 1.04
CA PRO A 365 -22.53 10.93 0.96
C PRO A 365 -22.73 9.39 0.88
N PRO A 366 -23.89 8.88 1.33
CA PRO A 366 -24.20 7.45 1.19
C PRO A 366 -24.39 7.05 -0.27
N GLN A 367 -24.27 5.76 -0.57
CA GLN A 367 -24.60 5.17 -1.87
C GLN A 367 -23.83 5.75 -3.07
N GLN A 368 -22.53 6.02 -2.91
CA GLN A 368 -21.66 6.48 -3.99
C GLN A 368 -20.79 5.33 -4.50
N GLU A 369 -20.77 5.13 -5.81
CA GLU A 369 -19.84 4.19 -6.46
C GLU A 369 -18.39 4.67 -6.34
N ALA A 370 -18.19 5.97 -6.51
CA ALA A 370 -16.93 6.68 -6.32
C ALA A 370 -17.20 8.10 -5.83
N PHE A 371 -16.57 8.51 -4.74
CA PHE A 371 -16.54 9.89 -4.26
C PHE A 371 -15.12 10.25 -3.85
N MET A 372 -14.59 11.37 -4.34
CA MET A 372 -13.21 11.77 -4.12
C MET A 372 -13.11 12.83 -3.03
N LEU A 373 -12.14 12.67 -2.13
CA LEU A 373 -11.73 13.70 -1.19
C LEU A 373 -10.23 13.97 -1.32
N SER A 374 -9.86 15.25 -1.34
CA SER A 374 -8.48 15.70 -1.50
C SER A 374 -8.00 16.46 -0.26
N GLY A 375 -6.85 16.04 0.27
CA GLY A 375 -6.11 16.74 1.31
C GLY A 375 -4.83 17.34 0.75
N HIS A 376 -4.50 18.55 1.20
CA HIS A 376 -3.44 19.36 0.65
C HIS A 376 -2.34 19.64 1.67
N CYS A 377 -1.10 19.51 1.21
CA CYS A 377 0.07 20.13 1.79
C CYS A 377 0.47 21.28 0.85
N ILE A 378 0.10 22.51 1.20
CA ILE A 378 0.29 23.69 0.34
C ILE A 378 1.72 24.23 0.40
N THR A 379 2.07 25.04 -0.60
CA THR A 379 3.41 25.63 -0.79
C THR A 379 3.92 26.40 0.43
N GLU A 380 3.02 27.05 1.16
CA GLU A 380 3.31 27.84 2.35
C GLU A 380 3.77 26.95 3.51
N CYS A 381 3.14 25.78 3.68
CA CYS A 381 3.50 24.86 4.75
C CYS A 381 4.83 24.16 4.48
N THR A 382 5.06 23.69 3.25
CA THR A 382 6.38 23.13 2.88
C THR A 382 7.46 24.21 2.91
N GLY A 383 7.13 25.44 2.54
CA GLY A 383 8.01 26.62 2.57
C GLY A 383 8.59 26.90 3.96
N VAL A 384 7.77 26.78 5.01
CA VAL A 384 8.21 27.01 6.41
C VAL A 384 8.68 25.74 7.10
N GLY A 385 8.14 24.57 6.74
CA GLY A 385 8.35 23.32 7.46
C GLY A 385 9.52 22.47 6.97
N LEU A 386 10.01 22.70 5.74
CA LEU A 386 11.10 21.94 5.15
C LEU A 386 12.44 22.70 5.16
N PRO A 387 13.58 21.99 5.27
CA PRO A 387 14.90 22.60 5.13
C PRO A 387 15.13 23.10 3.70
N GLN A 388 16.00 24.10 3.53
CA GLN A 388 16.33 24.68 2.22
C GLN A 388 16.87 23.67 1.20
N SER A 389 17.54 22.60 1.66
CA SER A 389 18.01 21.51 0.81
C SER A 389 16.91 20.54 0.37
N GLY A 390 15.70 20.71 0.87
CA GLY A 390 14.58 19.78 0.74
C GLY A 390 14.77 18.48 1.50
N ILE A 391 13.82 17.58 1.27
CA ILE A 391 13.79 16.22 1.80
C ILE A 391 13.77 15.20 0.65
N ARG A 392 14.20 13.98 0.93
CA ARG A 392 14.16 12.83 0.02
C ARG A 392 13.22 11.79 0.59
N ILE A 393 12.08 11.63 -0.05
CA ILE A 393 11.09 10.61 0.29
C ILE A 393 11.52 9.31 -0.38
N PHE A 394 11.63 8.24 0.40
CA PHE A 394 12.05 6.93 -0.10
C PHE A 394 11.01 5.83 0.12
N GLY A 395 9.98 6.08 0.94
CA GLY A 395 8.87 5.16 1.15
C GLY A 395 7.56 5.88 1.41
N SER A 396 6.46 5.18 1.22
CA SER A 396 5.10 5.70 1.38
C SER A 396 4.14 4.60 1.81
N GLN A 397 3.25 4.90 2.75
CA GLN A 397 2.15 4.04 3.17
C GLN A 397 0.83 4.79 2.98
N LEU A 398 -0.05 4.21 2.17
CA LEU A 398 -1.38 4.76 1.89
C LEU A 398 -2.38 4.18 2.89
N HIS A 399 -3.25 5.01 3.43
CA HIS A 399 -4.18 4.62 4.48
C HIS A 399 -5.57 5.27 4.30
N THR A 400 -6.59 4.44 4.35
CA THR A 400 -8.00 4.82 4.53
C THR A 400 -8.68 3.83 5.49
N HIS A 401 -9.94 4.11 5.85
CA HIS A 401 -10.80 3.09 6.45
C HIS A 401 -11.62 2.38 5.36
N LEU A 402 -12.63 1.62 5.79
CA LEU A 402 -13.27 0.50 5.08
C LEU A 402 -13.83 0.80 3.69
N THR A 403 -14.08 2.06 3.33
CA THR A 403 -14.69 2.45 2.06
C THR A 403 -13.69 2.94 1.02
N GLY A 404 -12.42 3.12 1.36
CA GLY A 404 -11.41 3.58 0.39
C GLY A 404 -11.04 2.51 -0.63
N THR A 405 -10.97 2.91 -1.90
CA THR A 405 -10.71 2.03 -3.05
C THR A 405 -9.55 2.48 -3.92
N LYS A 406 -9.19 3.77 -3.89
CA LYS A 406 -8.04 4.34 -4.62
C LYS A 406 -7.37 5.43 -3.80
N VAL A 407 -6.05 5.52 -3.86
CA VAL A 407 -5.30 6.61 -3.22
C VAL A 407 -4.17 7.07 -4.15
N ILE A 408 -4.03 8.38 -4.32
CA ILE A 408 -2.94 8.98 -5.11
C ILE A 408 -2.38 10.21 -4.38
N THR A 409 -1.06 10.37 -4.40
CA THR A 409 -0.40 11.60 -3.97
C THR A 409 0.34 12.25 -5.15
N ARG A 410 -0.18 13.40 -5.57
CA ARG A 410 0.35 14.24 -6.65
C ARG A 410 1.43 15.16 -6.11
N HIS A 411 2.46 15.45 -6.92
CA HIS A 411 3.56 16.37 -6.58
C HIS A 411 3.54 17.57 -7.51
N ILE A 412 3.39 18.77 -6.94
CA ILE A 412 3.27 20.02 -7.68
C ILE A 412 4.48 20.89 -7.35
N ARG A 413 5.16 21.40 -8.38
CA ARG A 413 6.27 22.34 -8.26
C ARG A 413 6.03 23.53 -9.16
N ASN A 414 5.99 24.74 -8.60
CA ASN A 414 5.77 25.98 -9.36
C ASN A 414 4.49 25.96 -10.24
N GLY A 415 3.45 25.23 -9.80
CA GLY A 415 2.19 25.06 -10.54
C GLY A 415 2.22 23.99 -11.64
N GLU A 416 3.35 23.31 -11.86
CA GLU A 416 3.46 22.16 -12.74
C GLU A 416 3.33 20.86 -11.93
N GLU A 417 2.50 19.94 -12.41
CA GLU A 417 2.38 18.62 -11.85
C GLU A 417 3.49 17.70 -12.38
N LEU A 418 4.27 17.16 -11.44
CA LEU A 418 5.31 16.17 -11.67
C LEU A 418 4.73 14.75 -11.55
N PRO A 419 5.47 13.70 -11.95
CA PRO A 419 5.03 12.32 -11.77
C PRO A 419 4.53 12.07 -10.34
N PRO A 420 3.40 11.38 -10.16
CA PRO A 420 2.82 11.15 -8.84
C PRO A 420 3.83 10.44 -7.94
N MET A 421 3.91 10.89 -6.69
CA MET A 421 4.87 10.37 -5.72
C MET A 421 4.55 8.91 -5.37
N ASN A 422 3.27 8.63 -5.10
CA ASN A 422 2.75 7.29 -4.91
C ASN A 422 1.29 7.22 -5.35
N TYR A 423 0.85 6.06 -5.83
CA TYR A 423 -0.54 5.82 -6.18
C TYR A 423 -0.86 4.33 -6.04
N ASP A 424 -2.13 4.04 -5.86
CA ASP A 424 -2.70 2.70 -5.87
C ASP A 424 -4.16 2.78 -6.32
N ASN A 425 -4.41 2.38 -7.56
CA ASN A 425 -5.75 2.41 -8.18
C ASN A 425 -6.62 1.22 -7.78
N HIS A 426 -6.02 0.22 -7.15
CA HIS A 426 -6.66 -1.00 -6.65
C HIS A 426 -6.43 -1.13 -5.14
N TYR A 427 -6.34 0.02 -4.47
CA TYR A 427 -6.05 0.07 -3.04
C TYR A 427 -7.06 -0.78 -2.25
N SER A 428 -6.55 -1.52 -1.27
CA SER A 428 -7.38 -2.24 -0.32
C SER A 428 -6.99 -1.90 1.11
N THR A 429 -8.00 -1.58 1.89
CA THR A 429 -7.92 -1.30 3.33
C THR A 429 -7.40 -2.49 4.13
N HIS A 430 -7.44 -3.69 3.56
CA HIS A 430 -6.95 -4.90 4.21
C HIS A 430 -5.46 -5.16 3.89
N PHE A 431 -4.88 -4.46 2.90
CA PHE A 431 -3.49 -4.63 2.47
C PHE A 431 -2.75 -3.29 2.48
N GLN A 432 -2.29 -2.90 3.66
CA GLN A 432 -1.66 -1.61 3.91
C GLN A 432 -0.17 -1.78 4.28
N GLU A 433 0.67 -1.97 3.26
CA GLU A 433 2.12 -2.08 3.47
C GLU A 433 2.82 -0.71 3.34
N ILE A 434 4.00 -0.59 3.94
CA ILE A 434 4.91 0.52 3.65
C ILE A 434 5.72 0.15 2.41
N ARG A 435 5.48 0.84 1.29
CA ARG A 435 6.17 0.59 0.02
C ARG A 435 7.42 1.45 -0.11
N LEU A 436 8.50 0.87 -0.61
CA LEU A 436 9.63 1.65 -1.12
C LEU A 436 9.25 2.27 -2.45
N LEU A 437 9.59 3.55 -2.64
CA LEU A 437 9.38 4.21 -3.92
C LEU A 437 10.44 3.74 -4.91
N PRO A 438 10.10 3.51 -6.20
CA PRO A 438 11.05 3.04 -7.22
C PRO A 438 12.33 3.87 -7.27
N LYS A 439 12.18 5.18 -7.05
CA LYS A 439 13.28 6.13 -6.87
C LYS A 439 12.90 7.11 -5.77
N PRO A 440 13.86 7.57 -4.96
CA PRO A 440 13.59 8.64 -4.01
C PRO A 440 13.08 9.92 -4.70
N VAL A 441 12.03 10.52 -4.15
CA VAL A 441 11.42 11.76 -4.65
C VAL A 441 11.93 12.94 -3.82
N VAL A 442 12.41 13.99 -4.49
CA VAL A 442 12.92 15.19 -3.82
C VAL A 442 11.82 16.24 -3.71
N ILE A 443 11.45 16.60 -2.49
CA ILE A 443 10.51 17.68 -2.19
C ILE A 443 11.27 18.87 -1.66
N LEU A 444 11.05 20.04 -2.26
CA LEU A 444 11.68 21.29 -1.91
C LEU A 444 10.69 22.20 -1.15
N PRO A 445 11.18 23.15 -0.33
CA PRO A 445 10.31 24.20 0.20
C PRO A 445 9.61 24.95 -0.95
N GLY A 446 8.29 25.15 -0.83
CA GLY A 446 7.47 25.76 -1.87
C GLY A 446 6.84 24.77 -2.87
N ASP A 447 7.14 23.47 -2.76
CA ASP A 447 6.37 22.43 -3.46
C ASP A 447 5.01 22.21 -2.77
N SER A 448 4.03 21.67 -3.48
CA SER A 448 2.77 21.21 -2.91
C SER A 448 2.56 19.72 -3.16
N LEU A 449 1.95 19.04 -2.18
CA LEU A 449 1.56 17.64 -2.27
C LEU A 449 0.05 17.54 -2.07
N ILE A 450 -0.63 16.82 -2.95
CA ILE A 450 -2.09 16.64 -2.90
C ILE A 450 -2.36 15.15 -2.81
N THR A 451 -2.92 14.71 -1.69
CA THR A 451 -3.34 13.32 -1.48
C THR A 451 -4.84 13.21 -1.68
N THR A 452 -5.26 12.44 -2.67
CA THR A 452 -6.66 12.22 -3.00
C THR A 452 -7.02 10.77 -2.79
N CYS A 453 -8.11 10.54 -2.06
CA CYS A 453 -8.67 9.22 -1.81
C CYS A 453 -10.04 9.11 -2.49
N THR A 454 -10.30 7.95 -3.10
CA THR A 454 -11.60 7.61 -3.69
C THR A 454 -12.29 6.60 -2.79
N TYR A 455 -13.58 6.81 -2.53
CA TYR A 455 -14.38 5.98 -1.64
C TYR A 455 -15.60 5.39 -2.33
N ASN A 456 -15.95 4.16 -1.97
CA ASN A 456 -17.19 3.49 -2.35
C ASN A 456 -18.10 3.31 -1.12
N THR A 457 -19.24 4.01 -1.11
CA THR A 457 -20.22 4.00 -0.02
C THR A 457 -21.54 3.32 -0.43
N MET A 458 -21.53 2.48 -1.49
CA MET A 458 -22.73 1.75 -1.95
C MET A 458 -23.40 0.93 -0.84
N LYS A 459 -22.63 0.47 0.15
CA LYS A 459 -23.12 -0.31 1.31
C LYS A 459 -23.43 0.54 2.55
N ARG A 460 -23.42 1.87 2.44
CA ARG A 460 -23.69 2.78 3.56
C ARG A 460 -25.03 3.48 3.33
N ASP A 461 -25.93 3.36 4.30
CA ASP A 461 -27.24 4.02 4.25
C ASP A 461 -27.16 5.51 4.64
N ASN A 462 -26.15 5.86 5.45
CA ASN A 462 -25.96 7.20 5.98
C ASN A 462 -24.62 7.80 5.54
N VAL A 463 -24.53 9.12 5.61
CA VAL A 463 -23.28 9.87 5.38
C VAL A 463 -22.14 9.32 6.24
N THR A 464 -20.98 9.13 5.61
CA THR A 464 -19.75 8.70 6.27
C THR A 464 -18.90 9.94 6.54
N LEU A 465 -18.40 10.09 7.76
CA LEU A 465 -17.68 11.30 8.20
C LEU A 465 -16.20 11.00 8.35
N GLY A 466 -15.34 12.02 8.25
CA GLY A 466 -13.94 11.90 8.65
C GLY A 466 -13.80 11.72 10.17
N GLY A 467 -12.93 10.82 10.61
CA GLY A 467 -12.79 10.52 12.03
C GLY A 467 -11.83 9.39 12.37
N PHE A 468 -11.74 9.08 13.66
CA PHE A 468 -10.83 8.05 14.18
C PHE A 468 -11.45 6.65 14.23
N ALA A 469 -12.77 6.52 14.19
CA ALA A 469 -13.41 5.22 14.26
C ALA A 469 -13.31 4.49 12.92
N ILE A 470 -13.20 3.16 12.94
CA ILE A 470 -13.17 2.33 11.72
C ILE A 470 -14.43 2.50 10.83
N SER A 471 -15.55 2.94 11.41
CA SER A 471 -16.78 3.27 10.70
C SER A 471 -16.75 4.64 10.03
N ASP A 472 -15.94 5.56 10.56
CA ASP A 472 -15.61 6.84 9.95
C ASP A 472 -14.58 6.61 8.82
N GLU A 473 -14.08 7.67 8.19
CA GLU A 473 -13.06 7.59 7.16
C GLU A 473 -11.81 8.43 7.44
N MET A 474 -10.73 8.01 6.78
CA MET A 474 -9.45 8.71 6.72
C MET A 474 -8.94 8.78 5.29
N CYS A 475 -8.12 9.79 5.00
CA CYS A 475 -7.33 9.88 3.77
C CYS A 475 -5.92 10.28 4.13
N VAL A 476 -4.99 9.32 4.19
CA VAL A 476 -3.63 9.58 4.67
C VAL A 476 -2.59 8.95 3.76
N ASN A 477 -1.49 9.67 3.56
CA ASN A 477 -0.25 9.10 3.08
C ASN A 477 0.87 9.42 4.07
N TYR A 478 1.44 8.38 4.69
CA TYR A 478 2.63 8.48 5.51
C TYR A 478 3.87 8.40 4.63
N ILE A 479 4.58 9.51 4.48
CA ILE A 479 5.81 9.54 3.68
C ILE A 479 7.03 9.35 4.58
N HIS A 480 7.90 8.41 4.22
CA HIS A 480 9.16 8.14 4.91
C HIS A 480 10.28 8.88 4.20
N TYR A 481 11.01 9.74 4.92
CA TYR A 481 11.95 10.67 4.30
C TYR A 481 13.22 10.92 5.12
N TYR A 482 14.21 11.54 4.49
CA TYR A 482 15.38 12.11 5.17
C TYR A 482 15.89 13.38 4.43
N PRO A 483 16.64 14.29 5.09
CA PRO A 483 16.87 14.35 6.53
C PRO A 483 15.58 14.68 7.30
N ASN A 484 15.48 14.25 8.56
CA ASN A 484 14.33 14.60 9.42
C ASN A 484 14.14 16.13 9.49
N ALA A 485 12.91 16.58 9.31
CA ALA A 485 12.50 17.99 9.32
C ALA A 485 11.61 18.28 10.53
N GLN A 486 11.28 19.56 10.75
CA GLN A 486 10.37 19.94 11.83
C GLN A 486 8.92 19.54 11.53
N LEU A 487 8.52 19.59 10.26
CA LEU A 487 7.19 19.22 9.80
C LEU A 487 6.91 17.72 10.03
N GLU A 488 5.83 17.40 10.73
CA GLU A 488 5.33 16.03 10.95
C GLU A 488 3.90 15.85 10.42
N VAL A 489 3.06 16.89 10.52
CA VAL A 489 1.69 16.85 9.97
C VAL A 489 1.53 17.97 8.94
N CYS A 490 1.19 17.59 7.71
CA CYS A 490 0.83 18.51 6.64
C CYS A 490 -0.49 18.07 6.00
N LYS A 491 -1.59 18.47 6.63
CA LYS A 491 -2.94 18.05 6.28
C LYS A 491 -3.86 19.24 6.09
N SER A 492 -5.00 19.00 5.43
CA SER A 492 -6.05 20.01 5.29
C SER A 492 -7.45 19.43 5.44
N ALA A 493 -8.41 20.32 5.61
CA ALA A 493 -9.83 20.08 5.40
C ALA A 493 -10.47 21.36 4.84
N ILE A 494 -11.75 21.31 4.45
CA ILE A 494 -12.53 22.51 4.17
C ILE A 494 -12.49 23.48 5.36
N SER A 495 -12.44 24.79 5.09
CA SER A 495 -12.45 25.78 6.16
C SER A 495 -13.79 25.84 6.89
N ASP A 496 -13.75 26.21 8.17
CA ASP A 496 -14.95 26.30 9.00
C ASP A 496 -15.97 27.31 8.45
N ASP A 497 -15.51 28.41 7.86
CA ASP A 497 -16.37 29.47 7.35
C ASP A 497 -17.08 29.07 6.04
N ALA A 498 -16.36 28.36 5.16
CA ALA A 498 -16.94 27.80 3.93
C ALA A 498 -17.99 26.74 4.28
N LEU A 499 -17.68 25.84 5.21
CA LEU A 499 -18.60 24.78 5.63
C LEU A 499 -19.86 25.33 6.32
N LYS A 500 -19.72 26.33 7.20
CA LYS A 500 -20.87 27.03 7.80
C LYS A 500 -21.74 27.70 6.73
N THR A 501 -21.13 28.28 5.70
CA THR A 501 -21.84 28.91 4.59
C THR A 501 -22.61 27.87 3.77
N TYR A 502 -22.03 26.71 3.52
CA TYR A 502 -22.71 25.59 2.86
C TYR A 502 -23.93 25.10 3.65
N PHE A 503 -23.79 24.89 4.97
CA PHE A 503 -24.94 24.49 5.78
C PHE A 503 -26.04 25.56 5.80
N ARG A 504 -25.67 26.84 5.88
CA ARG A 504 -26.65 27.93 5.74
C ARG A 504 -27.36 27.88 4.39
N TYR A 505 -26.63 27.65 3.29
CA TYR A 505 -27.20 27.49 1.96
C TYR A 505 -28.19 26.31 1.92
N MET A 506 -27.80 25.16 2.45
CA MET A 506 -28.64 23.96 2.52
C MET A 506 -29.93 24.20 3.31
N ARG A 507 -29.88 25.00 4.39
CA ARG A 507 -31.07 25.40 5.14
C ARG A 507 -31.98 26.34 4.36
N GLU A 508 -31.42 27.44 3.85
CA GLU A 508 -32.20 28.58 3.34
C GLU A 508 -32.73 28.36 1.93
N TRP A 509 -31.98 27.64 1.10
CA TRP A 509 -32.29 27.46 -0.32
C TRP A 509 -32.74 26.03 -0.66
N GLU A 510 -32.19 25.03 0.02
CA GLU A 510 -32.53 23.61 -0.20
C GLU A 510 -33.53 23.06 0.84
N SER A 511 -33.97 23.89 1.80
CA SER A 511 -34.93 23.52 2.87
C SER A 511 -34.51 22.30 3.69
N GLN A 512 -33.20 22.10 3.86
CA GLN A 512 -32.63 20.99 4.63
C GLN A 512 -32.61 21.30 6.12
N GLY A 513 -32.64 20.26 6.96
CA GLY A 513 -32.73 20.36 8.43
C GLY A 513 -31.46 20.86 9.13
N THR A 514 -30.55 21.56 8.43
CA THR A 514 -29.29 22.06 9.00
C THR A 514 -29.51 23.30 9.87
N SER A 515 -28.63 23.55 10.84
CA SER A 515 -28.70 24.68 11.76
C SER A 515 -27.33 25.04 12.33
N THR A 516 -27.14 26.31 12.66
CA THR A 516 -25.94 26.82 13.37
C THR A 516 -25.85 26.32 14.81
N GLU A 517 -26.95 25.82 15.38
CA GLU A 517 -26.99 25.22 16.72
C GLU A 517 -26.53 23.76 16.73
N LYS A 518 -26.51 23.10 15.55
CA LYS A 518 -26.04 21.72 15.40
C LYS A 518 -24.54 21.67 15.18
N GLY A 519 -23.89 20.63 15.71
CA GLY A 519 -22.51 20.28 15.32
C GLY A 519 -22.43 19.86 13.84
N ILE A 520 -21.21 19.83 13.30
CA ILE A 520 -20.94 19.53 11.88
C ILE A 520 -21.52 18.16 11.49
N SER A 521 -21.18 17.10 12.22
CA SER A 521 -21.73 15.76 12.04
C SER A 521 -23.26 15.73 11.99
N ALA A 522 -23.92 16.46 12.89
CA ALA A 522 -25.39 16.50 12.97
C ALA A 522 -26.02 17.29 11.82
N ASN A 523 -25.31 18.28 11.27
CA ASN A 523 -25.72 18.99 10.07
C ASN A 523 -25.66 18.08 8.84
N TYR A 524 -24.55 17.38 8.60
CA TYR A 524 -24.46 16.42 7.48
C TYR A 524 -25.53 15.33 7.56
N LYS A 525 -25.81 14.80 8.75
CA LYS A 525 -26.86 13.79 8.98
C LYS A 525 -28.29 14.31 8.78
N SER A 526 -28.48 15.63 8.72
CA SER A 526 -29.80 16.24 8.51
C SER A 526 -30.09 16.62 7.04
N ILE A 527 -29.15 16.33 6.14
CA ILE A 527 -29.31 16.55 4.71
C ILE A 527 -29.85 15.27 4.08
N GLU A 528 -30.91 15.41 3.29
CA GLU A 528 -31.39 14.37 2.39
C GLU A 528 -30.53 14.37 1.12
N TRP A 529 -29.72 13.34 0.95
CA TRP A 529 -28.75 13.26 -0.14
C TRP A 529 -29.42 12.88 -1.46
N THR A 530 -29.38 13.80 -2.41
CA THR A 530 -29.76 13.60 -3.82
C THR A 530 -28.53 13.75 -4.70
N LYS A 531 -28.57 13.24 -5.94
CA LYS A 531 -27.44 13.39 -6.88
C LYS A 531 -26.97 14.84 -7.03
N VAL A 532 -27.91 15.80 -7.04
CA VAL A 532 -27.60 17.24 -7.15
C VAL A 532 -26.85 17.76 -5.91
N ARG A 533 -27.23 17.32 -4.71
CA ARG A 533 -26.56 17.74 -3.46
C ARG A 533 -25.21 17.07 -3.25
N VAL A 534 -25.06 15.84 -3.76
CA VAL A 534 -23.76 15.17 -3.80
C VAL A 534 -22.80 15.95 -4.69
N GLU A 535 -23.23 16.34 -5.89
CA GLU A 535 -22.42 17.16 -6.80
C GLU A 535 -22.09 18.53 -6.18
N ALA A 536 -23.07 19.20 -5.59
CA ALA A 536 -22.86 20.49 -4.93
C ALA A 536 -21.85 20.41 -3.76
N LEU A 537 -21.84 19.29 -3.02
CA LEU A 537 -20.83 19.05 -1.98
C LEU A 537 -19.44 18.81 -2.58
N HIS A 538 -19.38 18.05 -3.68
CA HIS A 538 -18.13 17.81 -4.39
C HIS A 538 -17.52 19.12 -4.91
N ASP A 539 -18.31 19.93 -5.62
CA ASP A 539 -17.91 21.26 -6.11
C ASP A 539 -17.45 22.19 -4.98
N LEU A 540 -18.14 22.13 -3.83
CA LEU A 540 -17.72 22.86 -2.64
C LEU A 540 -16.31 22.44 -2.20
N TYR A 541 -16.03 21.14 -2.11
CA TYR A 541 -14.73 20.67 -1.66
C TYR A 541 -13.59 21.02 -2.62
N GLU A 542 -13.85 21.07 -3.92
CA GLU A 542 -12.86 21.48 -4.93
C GLU A 542 -12.58 23.00 -4.92
N ALA A 543 -13.59 23.83 -4.62
CA ALA A 543 -13.48 25.29 -4.71
C ALA A 543 -13.23 26.01 -3.38
N ALA A 544 -13.63 25.42 -2.25
CA ALA A 544 -13.61 26.10 -0.97
C ALA A 544 -12.19 26.36 -0.43
N PRO A 545 -11.99 27.45 0.34
CA PRO A 545 -10.79 27.63 1.12
C PRO A 545 -10.57 26.49 2.12
N LEU A 546 -9.30 26.25 2.45
CA LEU A 546 -8.83 25.20 3.33
C LEU A 546 -8.57 25.72 4.75
N GLY A 547 -8.74 24.82 5.73
CA GLY A 547 -8.07 24.87 7.02
C GLY A 547 -6.88 23.90 7.01
N MET A 548 -5.69 24.39 7.29
CA MET A 548 -4.43 23.64 7.28
C MET A 548 -4.01 23.24 8.69
N GLN A 549 -3.60 21.97 8.84
CA GLN A 549 -2.78 21.49 9.93
C GLN A 549 -1.33 21.39 9.44
N CYS A 550 -0.55 22.43 9.76
CA CYS A 550 0.88 22.51 9.49
C CYS A 550 1.61 22.44 10.83
N ASN A 551 1.86 21.23 11.32
CA ASN A 551 2.32 21.01 12.70
C ASN A 551 3.70 20.35 12.73
N SER A 552 4.47 20.71 13.76
CA SER A 552 5.74 20.08 14.07
C SER A 552 5.58 18.81 14.90
N SER A 553 6.67 18.06 15.02
CA SER A 553 6.74 16.81 15.81
C SER A 553 6.34 16.90 17.28
N ASP A 554 6.40 18.10 17.87
CA ASP A 554 5.96 18.35 19.26
C ASP A 554 4.46 18.67 19.36
N GLY A 555 3.74 18.62 18.24
CA GLY A 555 2.31 18.95 18.14
C GLY A 555 2.01 20.44 18.04
N SER A 556 3.02 21.32 18.09
CA SER A 556 2.82 22.76 17.92
C SER A 556 2.60 23.12 16.44
N ARG A 557 1.91 24.24 16.18
CA ARG A 557 1.69 24.75 14.83
C ARG A 557 2.91 25.53 14.36
N LEU A 558 3.36 25.29 13.14
CA LEU A 558 4.41 26.10 12.52
C LEU A 558 3.92 27.55 12.27
N PRO A 559 4.82 28.54 12.18
CA PRO A 559 4.42 29.93 11.94
C PRO A 559 3.69 30.11 10.61
N GLY A 560 2.48 30.68 10.63
CA GLY A 560 1.71 30.98 9.43
C GLY A 560 0.22 31.22 9.70
N LEU A 561 -0.50 31.71 8.69
CA LEU A 561 -1.95 31.84 8.70
C LEU A 561 -2.55 30.61 8.00
N TRP A 562 -3.08 29.69 8.78
CA TRP A 562 -3.46 28.36 8.31
C TRP A 562 -4.96 28.18 8.08
N ASN A 563 -5.79 29.19 8.34
CA ASN A 563 -7.24 29.10 8.14
C ASN A 563 -7.66 29.94 6.94
N ASN A 564 -8.67 29.48 6.21
CA ASN A 564 -9.24 30.15 5.03
C ASN A 564 -8.20 30.43 3.93
N ILE A 565 -7.26 29.51 3.73
CA ILE A 565 -6.23 29.63 2.69
C ILE A 565 -6.66 28.92 1.41
N ALA A 566 -6.30 29.45 0.25
CA ALA A 566 -6.61 28.79 -1.02
C ALA A 566 -5.73 27.53 -1.22
N ALA A 567 -6.27 26.52 -1.91
CA ALA A 567 -5.47 25.40 -2.37
C ALA A 567 -4.38 25.88 -3.37
N THR A 568 -3.23 25.21 -3.39
CA THR A 568 -2.19 25.51 -4.38
C THR A 568 -2.69 25.20 -5.80
N PRO A 569 -2.66 26.17 -6.73
CA PRO A 569 -3.19 25.95 -8.07
C PRO A 569 -2.31 25.00 -8.89
N VAL A 570 -2.94 24.02 -9.54
CA VAL A 570 -2.30 23.17 -10.55
C VAL A 570 -2.54 23.80 -11.92
N ARG A 571 -1.51 24.44 -12.48
CA ARG A 571 -1.59 25.18 -13.76
C ARG A 571 -1.33 24.27 -14.96
N LEU A 572 -0.43 23.31 -14.80
CA LEU A 572 -0.05 22.34 -15.82
C LEU A 572 -0.26 20.94 -15.23
N PRO A 573 -1.47 20.37 -15.32
CA PRO A 573 -1.73 19.01 -14.86
C PRO A 573 -1.00 17.99 -15.74
N LEU A 574 -0.57 16.89 -15.13
CA LEU A 574 0.12 15.83 -15.86
C LEU A 574 -0.90 15.08 -16.72
N SER A 575 -0.56 14.84 -17.99
CA SER A 575 -1.42 14.02 -18.85
C SER A 575 -1.46 12.57 -18.35
N PRO A 576 -2.60 11.86 -18.51
CA PRO A 576 -2.68 10.44 -18.24
C PRO A 576 -1.60 9.67 -19.01
N PRO A 577 -1.04 8.59 -18.46
CA PRO A 577 -0.07 7.77 -19.17
C PRO A 577 -0.70 7.18 -20.44
N ILE A 578 0.04 7.26 -21.55
CA ILE A 578 -0.41 6.72 -22.84
C ILE A 578 -0.22 5.19 -22.81
N ARG A 579 -1.29 4.43 -23.12
CA ARG A 579 -1.17 2.98 -23.36
C ARG A 579 -0.39 2.75 -24.65
N ASP A 580 0.64 1.91 -24.57
CA ASP A 580 1.55 1.59 -25.69
C ASP A 580 0.95 0.46 -26.56
N CYS A 581 -0.28 0.68 -27.05
CA CYS A 581 -1.07 -0.31 -27.79
C CYS A 581 -1.09 -0.07 -29.31
N LEU A 582 -0.14 0.72 -29.82
CA LEU A 582 -0.07 1.13 -31.23
C LEU A 582 0.20 -0.03 -32.22
N GLY A 583 0.46 -1.24 -31.73
CA GLY A 583 0.68 -2.44 -32.55
C GLY A 583 -0.59 -3.13 -33.05
N THR A 584 -1.73 -3.01 -32.34
CA THR A 584 -2.95 -3.76 -32.67
C THR A 584 -3.88 -3.05 -33.65
N SER A 585 -3.89 -1.71 -33.69
CA SER A 585 -4.78 -0.98 -34.62
C SER A 585 -4.37 -1.13 -36.10
N ILE A 586 -3.08 -1.27 -36.39
CA ILE A 586 -2.58 -1.42 -37.77
C ILE A 586 -2.84 -2.85 -38.29
N GLN A 587 -2.85 -3.87 -37.42
CA GLN A 587 -3.18 -5.24 -37.84
C GLN A 587 -4.69 -5.46 -38.01
N GLN A 588 -5.53 -4.78 -37.22
CA GLN A 588 -6.98 -4.80 -37.43
C GLN A 588 -7.40 -4.06 -38.71
N GLU A 589 -6.77 -2.94 -39.07
CA GLU A 589 -7.08 -2.25 -40.33
C GLU A 589 -6.63 -3.03 -41.58
N ILE A 590 -5.57 -3.84 -41.50
CA ILE A 590 -5.09 -4.66 -42.63
C ILE A 590 -5.92 -5.96 -42.79
N SER A 591 -6.51 -6.48 -41.71
CA SER A 591 -7.41 -7.66 -41.75
C SER A 591 -8.80 -7.35 -42.33
N VAL A 592 -9.23 -6.08 -42.33
CA VAL A 592 -10.50 -5.64 -42.92
C VAL A 592 -10.35 -5.27 -44.42
N GLN A 593 -9.13 -5.30 -44.97
CA GLN A 593 -8.83 -5.00 -46.38
C GLN A 593 -8.25 -6.18 -47.19
N MET A 594 -8.28 -7.41 -46.66
CA MET A 594 -8.05 -8.66 -47.40
C MET A 594 -9.26 -9.58 -47.24
#